data_AF-A0A1L4D3B5-F1
#
_entry.id   AF-A0A1L4D3B5-F1
#
_cell.length_a   1.000
_cell.length_b   1.000
_cell.length_c   1.000
_cell.angle_alpha   90.00
_cell.angle_beta   90.00
_cell.angle_gamma   90.00
#
_symmetry.space_group_name_H-M   'P 1'
#
loop_
_entity.id
_entity.type
_entity.pdbx_description
1 polymer ?
#
loop_
_entity_poly.entity_id
_entity_poly.type
_entity_poly.pdbx_seq_one_letter_code
_entity_poly.pdbx_strand_id
1 'polypeptide(L)'
;MGENLSDENIQKNSFSQQPVAPIKEMGLEEIIQLSNKIGLEYVEKRKEAERLELLRTSIRAKIMNRIELTSDKIPEARLKRLAEADQEYINLLEKIVSARAETEKLRIRYESYKSLFDARRTMISYKKIELKTL
;
A
#
# COMPACT_ATOMS: atom_id res chain seq x y z
N MET A 1 36.96 -45.31 32.54
CA MET A 1 37.00 -45.09 31.08
C MET A 1 35.88 -45.91 30.47
N GLY A 2 35.02 -45.25 29.71
CA GLY A 2 33.81 -45.82 29.14
C GLY A 2 32.81 -44.70 28.87
N GLU A 3 33.19 -43.77 28.00
CA GLU A 3 32.26 -42.84 27.36
C GLU A 3 31.26 -43.66 26.53
N ASN A 4 29.97 -43.34 26.64
CA ASN A 4 29.04 -43.61 25.55
C ASN A 4 28.06 -42.44 25.45
N LEU A 5 28.05 -41.90 24.24
CA LEU A 5 27.34 -40.72 23.78
C LEU A 5 25.85 -41.00 23.55
N SER A 6 25.10 -39.91 23.67
CA SER A 6 23.92 -39.54 22.88
C SER A 6 22.69 -40.47 22.89
N ASP A 7 21.68 -40.05 23.64
CA ASP A 7 20.29 -40.14 23.18
C ASP A 7 19.66 -38.75 23.33
N GLU A 8 19.89 -37.92 22.31
CA GLU A 8 19.14 -36.69 22.10
C GLU A 8 17.68 -37.06 21.82
N ASN A 9 16.79 -36.68 22.74
CA ASN A 9 15.36 -36.68 22.56
C ASN A 9 14.98 -35.74 21.40
N ILE A 10 15.03 -36.24 20.17
CA ILE A 10 14.44 -35.59 19.00
C ILE A 10 12.93 -35.61 19.21
N GLN A 11 12.42 -34.54 19.81
CA GLN A 11 11.00 -34.22 19.81
C GLN A 11 10.54 -34.15 18.36
N LYS A 12 9.88 -35.22 17.90
CA LYS A 12 9.11 -35.23 16.66
C LYS A 12 8.07 -34.13 16.77
N ASN A 13 8.34 -32.98 16.16
CA ASN A 13 7.35 -31.96 15.87
C ASN A 13 6.28 -32.58 14.98
N SER A 14 5.23 -33.12 15.60
CA SER A 14 3.98 -33.42 14.94
C SER A 14 3.33 -32.07 14.61
N PHE A 15 3.70 -31.48 13.47
CA PHE A 15 2.87 -30.47 12.84
C PHE A 15 1.54 -31.14 12.53
N SER A 16 0.56 -30.92 13.40
CA SER A 16 -0.83 -31.24 13.17
C SER A 16 -1.20 -30.66 11.81
N GLN A 17 -1.44 -31.54 10.83
CA GLN A 17 -2.05 -31.19 9.56
C GLN A 17 -3.43 -30.62 9.87
N GLN A 18 -3.51 -29.31 10.05
CA GLN A 18 -4.80 -28.64 10.02
C GLN A 18 -5.39 -28.88 8.62
N PRO A 19 -6.65 -29.30 8.50
CA PRO A 19 -7.29 -29.44 7.21
C PRO A 19 -7.27 -28.05 6.55
N VAL A 20 -6.50 -27.93 5.47
CA VAL A 20 -6.50 -26.73 4.64
C VAL A 20 -7.90 -26.63 4.08
N ALA A 21 -8.73 -25.77 4.66
CA ALA A 21 -10.06 -25.49 4.12
C ALA A 21 -9.87 -25.14 2.64
N PRO A 22 -10.65 -25.73 1.72
CA PRO A 22 -10.48 -25.45 0.31
C PRO A 22 -10.65 -23.94 0.11
N ILE A 23 -9.56 -23.29 -0.33
CA ILE A 23 -9.59 -21.86 -0.64
C ILE A 23 -10.61 -21.73 -1.76
N LYS A 24 -11.76 -21.11 -1.46
CA LYS A 24 -12.79 -20.84 -2.47
C LYS A 24 -12.13 -20.03 -3.58
N GLU A 25 -12.02 -20.65 -4.75
CA GLU A 25 -11.42 -19.99 -5.90
C GLU A 25 -12.35 -18.89 -6.38
N MET A 26 -11.82 -17.67 -6.50
CA MET A 26 -12.58 -16.55 -7.04
C MET A 26 -12.90 -16.75 -8.53
N GLY A 27 -14.14 -16.44 -8.89
CA GLY A 27 -14.58 -16.40 -10.28
C GLY A 27 -14.02 -15.18 -11.04
N LEU A 28 -13.99 -15.26 -12.38
CA LEU A 28 -13.52 -14.14 -13.21
C LEU A 28 -14.34 -12.85 -12.99
N GLU A 29 -15.65 -12.98 -12.82
CA GLU A 29 -16.54 -11.84 -12.56
C GLU A 29 -16.25 -11.20 -11.20
N GLU A 30 -16.06 -12.00 -10.15
CA GLU A 30 -15.69 -11.49 -8.82
C GLU A 30 -14.34 -10.74 -8.86
N ILE A 31 -13.37 -11.27 -9.62
CA ILE A 31 -12.06 -10.60 -9.80
C ILE A 31 -12.23 -9.27 -10.54
N ILE A 32 -13.05 -9.21 -11.59
CA ILE A 32 -13.33 -7.95 -12.32
C ILE A 32 -13.98 -6.93 -11.40
N GLN A 33 -15.00 -7.33 -10.62
CA GLN A 33 -15.71 -6.43 -9.71
C GLN A 33 -14.76 -5.85 -8.66
N LEU A 34 -13.91 -6.68 -8.03
CA LEU A 34 -12.92 -6.20 -7.06
C LEU A 34 -11.85 -5.32 -7.71
N SER A 35 -11.34 -5.72 -8.88
CA SER A 35 -10.36 -4.93 -9.64
C SER A 35 -10.90 -3.55 -9.97
N ASN A 36 -12.13 -3.45 -10.46
CA ASN A 36 -12.75 -2.17 -10.81
C ASN A 36 -12.95 -1.29 -9.57
N LYS A 37 -13.48 -1.86 -8.48
CA LYS A 37 -13.66 -1.14 -7.22
C LYS A 37 -12.34 -0.55 -6.72
N ILE A 38 -11.31 -1.37 -6.62
CA ILE A 38 -9.98 -0.95 -6.14
C ILE A 38 -9.32 0.03 -7.11
N GLY A 39 -9.51 -0.15 -8.42
CA GLY A 39 -9.00 0.75 -9.45
C GLY A 39 -9.60 2.16 -9.32
N LEU A 40 -10.90 2.27 -9.06
CA LEU A 40 -11.56 3.55 -8.82
C LEU A 40 -11.08 4.21 -7.52
N GLU A 41 -10.98 3.44 -6.43
CA GLU A 41 -10.44 3.94 -5.15
C GLU A 41 -8.99 4.43 -5.31
N TYR A 42 -8.16 3.71 -6.08
CA TYR A 42 -6.79 4.09 -6.42
C TYR A 42 -6.74 5.46 -7.11
N VAL A 43 -7.58 5.68 -8.14
CA VAL A 43 -7.62 6.94 -8.89
C VAL A 43 -8.00 8.11 -7.98
N GLU A 44 -9.03 7.94 -7.14
CA GLU A 44 -9.45 9.00 -6.22
C GLU A 44 -8.37 9.32 -5.19
N LYS A 45 -7.71 8.30 -4.62
CA LYS A 45 -6.62 8.53 -3.67
C LYS A 45 -5.40 9.18 -4.32
N ARG A 46 -5.08 8.80 -5.55
CA ARG A 46 -4.01 9.45 -6.32
C ARG A 46 -4.31 10.93 -6.55
N LYS A 47 -5.53 11.26 -6.98
CA LYS A 47 -5.99 12.65 -7.15
C LYS A 47 -5.91 13.44 -5.84
N GLU A 48 -6.27 12.83 -4.71
CA GLU A 48 -6.12 13.45 -3.40
C GLU A 48 -4.66 13.76 -3.06
N ALA A 49 -3.75 12.80 -3.27
CA ALA A 49 -2.31 12.99 -3.04
C ALA A 49 -1.73 14.12 -3.91
N GLU A 50 -2.06 14.14 -5.21
CA GLU A 50 -1.65 15.19 -6.14
C GLU A 50 -2.18 16.57 -5.71
N ARG A 51 -3.46 16.64 -5.30
CA ARG A 51 -4.06 17.89 -4.79
C ARG A 51 -3.34 18.42 -3.56
N LEU A 52 -2.99 17.55 -2.60
CA LEU A 52 -2.29 17.95 -1.38
C LEU A 52 -0.89 18.49 -1.68
N GLU A 53 -0.17 17.87 -2.62
CA GLU A 53 1.16 18.35 -3.04
C GLU A 53 1.10 19.76 -3.65
N LEU A 54 0.09 20.03 -4.49
CA LEU A 54 -0.11 21.37 -5.07
C LEU A 54 -0.34 22.46 -4.01
N LEU A 55 -0.93 22.10 -2.86
CA LEU A 55 -1.19 23.04 -1.77
C LEU A 55 0.06 23.38 -0.96
N ARG A 56 1.15 22.62 -1.10
CA ARG A 56 2.37 22.76 -0.28
C ARG A 56 2.99 24.15 -0.34
N THR A 57 3.13 24.72 -1.53
CA THR A 57 3.68 26.07 -1.71
C THR A 57 2.74 27.13 -1.14
N SER A 58 1.44 27.01 -1.39
CA SER A 58 0.44 27.98 -0.93
C SER A 58 0.29 27.98 0.59
N ILE A 59 0.30 26.82 1.23
CA ILE A 59 0.22 26.71 2.70
C ILE A 59 1.49 27.28 3.34
N ARG A 60 2.68 26.94 2.83
CA ARG A 60 3.93 27.52 3.32
C ARG A 60 3.92 29.04 3.23
N ALA A 61 3.49 29.59 2.09
CA ALA A 61 3.39 31.05 1.90
C ALA A 61 2.40 31.70 2.88
N LYS A 62 1.24 31.07 3.13
CA LYS A 62 0.28 31.57 4.13
C LYS A 62 0.87 31.60 5.54
N ILE A 63 1.65 30.59 5.91
CA ILE A 63 2.33 30.53 7.22
C ILE A 63 3.41 31.62 7.30
N MET A 64 4.22 31.78 6.25
CA MET A 64 5.22 32.84 6.18
C MET A 64 4.58 34.23 6.37
N ASN A 65 3.53 34.55 5.62
CA ASN A 65 2.82 35.82 5.75
C ASN A 65 2.26 36.04 7.17
N ARG A 66 1.75 34.98 7.81
CA ARG A 66 1.23 35.05 9.20
C ARG A 66 2.34 35.37 10.19
N ILE A 67 3.51 34.76 10.04
CA ILE A 67 4.66 34.99 10.90
C ILE A 67 5.16 36.44 10.72
N GLU A 68 5.27 36.93 9.48
CA GLU A 68 5.69 38.30 9.20
C GLU A 68 4.77 39.37 9.79
N LEU A 69 3.46 39.10 9.90
CA LEU A 69 2.51 40.03 10.53
C LEU A 69 2.67 40.16 12.04
N THR A 70 3.33 39.19 12.68
CA THR A 70 3.42 39.09 14.16
C THR A 70 4.81 39.37 14.71
N SER A 71 5.80 39.56 13.84
CA SER A 71 7.21 39.70 14.20
C SER A 71 7.85 40.85 13.45
N ASP A 72 8.78 41.54 14.11
CA ASP A 72 9.67 42.48 13.43
C ASP A 72 10.46 41.79 12.31
N LYS A 73 10.95 42.57 11.34
CA LYS A 73 11.66 42.09 10.14
C LYS A 73 12.58 40.90 10.43
N ILE A 74 12.11 39.72 10.06
CA ILE A 74 12.87 38.47 10.18
C ILE A 74 13.63 38.24 8.87
N PRO A 75 14.89 37.78 8.90
CA PRO A 75 15.57 37.35 7.69
C PRO A 75 14.81 36.21 6.98
N GLU A 76 14.72 36.26 5.65
CA GLU A 76 14.01 35.29 4.81
C GLU A 76 14.39 33.82 5.12
N ALA A 77 15.67 33.55 5.36
CA ALA A 77 16.15 32.20 5.69
C ALA A 77 15.62 31.68 7.04
N ARG A 78 15.36 32.57 8.01
CA ARG A 78 14.75 32.21 9.29
C ARG A 78 13.24 32.06 9.12
N LEU A 79 12.59 32.91 8.33
CA LEU A 79 11.17 32.82 8.02
C LEU A 79 10.80 31.48 7.36
N LYS A 80 11.57 31.05 6.36
CA LYS A 80 11.38 29.74 5.72
C LYS A 80 11.48 28.58 6.70
N ARG A 81 12.51 28.58 7.56
CA ARG A 81 12.69 27.53 8.58
C ARG A 81 11.55 27.48 9.58
N LEU A 82 11.06 28.64 10.02
CA LEU A 82 9.91 28.72 10.92
C LEU A 82 8.63 28.21 10.25
N ALA A 83 8.40 28.57 8.99
CA ALA A 83 7.24 28.10 8.24
C ALA A 83 7.29 26.59 7.96
N GLU A 84 8.47 26.02 7.74
CA GLU A 84 8.66 24.58 7.54
C GLU A 84 8.54 23.78 8.86
N ALA A 85 8.81 24.43 10.00
CA ALA A 85 8.64 23.85 11.33
C ALA A 85 7.23 24.06 11.92
N ASP A 86 6.36 24.82 11.24
CA ASP A 86 5.01 25.07 11.69
C ASP A 86 4.15 23.81 11.64
N GLN A 87 3.33 23.59 12.66
CA GLN A 87 2.52 22.39 12.80
C GLN A 87 1.53 22.22 11.63
N GLU A 88 1.00 23.30 11.06
CA GLU A 88 0.12 23.25 9.89
C GLU A 88 0.84 22.67 8.67
N TYR A 89 2.11 23.06 8.47
CA TYR A 89 2.93 22.54 7.40
C TYR A 89 3.32 21.07 7.62
N ILE A 90 3.72 20.71 8.84
CA ILE A 90 4.05 19.33 9.21
C ILE A 90 2.83 18.41 8.99
N ASN A 91 1.66 18.82 9.47
CA ASN A 91 0.41 18.08 9.29
C ASN A 91 0.06 17.89 7.80
N LEU A 92 0.36 18.88 6.95
CA LEU A 92 0.19 18.73 5.50
C LEU A 92 1.13 17.67 4.93
N LEU A 93 2.40 17.68 5.32
CA LEU A 93 3.38 16.69 4.87
C LEU A 93 2.97 15.27 5.29
N GLU A 94 2.50 15.09 6.52
CA GLU A 94 1.98 13.80 6.99
C GLU A 94 0.78 13.32 6.17
N LYS A 95 -0.15 14.22 5.84
CA LYS A 95 -1.29 13.90 4.96
C LYS A 95 -0.83 13.50 3.56
N ILE A 96 0.15 14.18 2.99
CA ILE A 96 0.72 13.84 1.67
C ILE A 96 1.31 12.43 1.72
N VAL A 97 2.16 12.14 2.72
CA VAL A 97 2.80 10.83 2.87
C VAL A 97 1.77 9.73 3.06
N SER A 98 0.78 9.94 3.91
CA SER A 98 -0.31 9.00 4.14
C SER A 98 -1.12 8.73 2.86
N ALA A 99 -1.51 9.79 2.14
CA ALA A 99 -2.24 9.65 0.88
C ALA A 99 -1.43 8.87 -0.16
N ARG A 100 -0.12 9.16 -0.30
CA ARG A 100 0.78 8.42 -1.21
C ARG A 100 0.92 6.94 -0.83
N ALA A 101 1.03 6.65 0.46
CA ALA A 101 1.11 5.27 0.94
C ALA A 101 -0.17 4.48 0.65
N GLU A 102 -1.34 5.08 0.88
CA GLU A 102 -2.62 4.46 0.56
C GLU A 102 -2.82 4.27 -0.96
N THR A 103 -2.44 5.27 -1.76
CA THR A 103 -2.41 5.15 -3.23
C THR A 103 -1.56 3.96 -3.67
N GLU A 104 -0.36 3.78 -3.09
CA GLU A 104 0.52 2.68 -3.46
C GLU A 104 -0.04 1.31 -3.05
N LYS A 105 -0.64 1.21 -1.86
CA LYS A 105 -1.34 -0.01 -1.42
C LYS A 105 -2.46 -0.39 -2.38
N LEU A 106 -3.25 0.58 -2.83
CA LEU A 106 -4.34 0.36 -3.78
C LEU A 106 -3.80 -0.04 -5.16
N ARG A 107 -2.71 0.57 -5.63
CA ARG A 107 -2.04 0.21 -6.88
C ARG A 107 -1.60 -1.26 -6.87
N ILE A 108 -0.89 -1.68 -5.82
CA ILE A 108 -0.41 -3.05 -5.65
C ILE A 108 -1.57 -4.04 -5.67
N ARG A 109 -2.67 -3.75 -4.95
CA ARG A 109 -3.86 -4.60 -4.94
C ARG A 109 -4.51 -4.68 -6.32
N TYR A 110 -4.69 -3.56 -6.99
CA TYR A 110 -5.24 -3.50 -8.34
C TYR A 110 -4.42 -4.35 -9.33
N GLU A 111 -3.10 -4.19 -9.33
CA GLU A 111 -2.20 -4.98 -10.18
C GLU A 111 -2.26 -6.47 -9.85
N SER A 112 -2.35 -6.81 -8.56
CA SER A 112 -2.49 -8.21 -8.13
C SER A 112 -3.78 -8.84 -8.65
N TYR A 113 -4.91 -8.13 -8.62
CA TYR A 113 -6.16 -8.63 -9.19
C TYR A 113 -6.12 -8.74 -10.71
N LYS A 114 -5.46 -7.81 -11.40
CA LYS A 114 -5.25 -7.91 -12.84
C LYS A 114 -4.43 -9.16 -13.20
N SER A 115 -3.34 -9.41 -12.48
CA SER A 115 -2.52 -10.61 -12.66
C SER A 115 -3.30 -11.90 -12.34
N LEU A 116 -4.10 -11.88 -11.27
CA LEU A 116 -4.96 -13.02 -10.92
C LEU A 116 -6.00 -13.31 -12.01
N PHE A 117 -6.61 -12.28 -12.58
CA PHE A 117 -7.54 -12.41 -13.70
C PHE A 117 -6.89 -13.09 -14.90
N ASP A 118 -5.72 -12.61 -15.32
CA ASP A 118 -4.99 -13.16 -16.45
C ASP A 118 -4.59 -14.62 -16.21
N ALA A 119 -4.09 -14.95 -15.01
CA ALA A 119 -3.74 -16.31 -14.62
C ALA A 119 -4.97 -17.24 -14.66
N ARG A 120 -6.12 -16.78 -14.13
CA ARG A 120 -7.37 -17.56 -14.13
C ARG A 120 -7.90 -17.78 -15.53
N ARG A 121 -7.91 -16.74 -16.37
CA ARG A 121 -8.31 -16.85 -17.78
C ARG A 121 -7.44 -17.88 -18.52
N THR A 122 -6.13 -17.82 -18.31
CA THR A 122 -5.18 -18.76 -18.90
C THR A 122 -5.42 -20.20 -18.44
N MET A 123 -5.62 -20.44 -17.14
CA MET A 123 -5.96 -21.79 -16.63
C MET A 123 -7.27 -22.33 -17.21
N ILE A 124 -8.31 -21.50 -17.33
CA ILE A 124 -9.59 -21.89 -17.94
C ILE A 124 -9.36 -22.31 -19.41
N SER A 125 -8.55 -21.57 -20.16
CA SER A 125 -8.20 -21.91 -21.54
C SER A 125 -7.44 -23.24 -21.64
N TYR A 126 -6.45 -23.48 -20.77
CA TYR A 126 -5.72 -24.75 -20.74
C TYR A 126 -6.65 -25.94 -20.46
N LYS A 127 -7.50 -25.84 -19.43
CA LYS A 127 -8.50 -26.89 -19.11
C LYS A 127 -9.43 -27.18 -20.29
N LYS A 128 -9.84 -26.14 -21.04
CA LYS A 128 -10.68 -26.32 -22.24
C LYS A 128 -9.96 -27.07 -23.36
N ILE A 129 -8.65 -26.91 -23.51
CA ILE A 129 -7.85 -27.60 -24.52
C ILE A 129 -7.68 -29.08 -24.12
N GLU A 130 -7.31 -29.36 -22.88
CA GLU A 130 -7.18 -30.73 -22.36
C GLU A 130 -8.48 -31.52 -22.54
N LEU A 131 -9.63 -30.94 -22.20
CA LEU A 131 -10.95 -31.58 -22.38
C LEU A 131 -11.34 -31.81 -23.85
N LYS A 132 -10.71 -31.13 -24.81
CA LYS A 132 -10.93 -31.35 -26.25
C LYS A 132 -9.97 -32.37 -26.86
N THR A 133 -8.89 -32.70 -26.15
CA THR A 133 -7.87 -33.65 -26.60
C THR A 133 -8.00 -35.03 -25.95
N LEU A 134 -8.91 -35.18 -24.99
CA LEU A 134 -9.42 -36.44 -24.43
C LEU A 134 -10.75 -36.81 -25.09
#